data_AF-A0A5J4WPP4-F1
#
_entry.id   AF-A0A5J4WPP4-F1
#
_cell.length_a   1.000
_cell.length_b   1.000
_cell.length_c   1.000
_cell.angle_alpha   90.00
_cell.angle_beta   90.00
_cell.angle_gamma   90.00
#
_symmetry.space_group_name_H-M   'P 1'
#
loop_
_entity.id
_entity.type
_entity.pdbx_description
1 polymer ?
#
loop_
_entity_poly.entity_id
_entity_poly.type
_entity_poly.pdbx_seq_one_letter_code
_entity_poly.pdbx_strand_id
1 'polypeptide(L)'
;MILILLLAVAIVVTQTLQSFYHDDTLNSKELLESDTASVVCKFDIKQKSSGKYPTVDSALQQPCINKGDYEITLIDSEHHEHLELKNSQTILIKTIINNCLFSNISVLSDQEPVQISTDVDNAYILIRDCQFSNFYSENDDCMAVLQLSSGVQHKVEVVQNSFINCKTNSSLSGAIRIYDFVLDQDNPSQYIIINNTFFNNTGKYSGQDAYLVFVQPPTNWTSETINSIITAMFNGSKSDGRNGSVYYEIYFDTIMDLYGNITLPLLVIEPQKRKTSVLLVFCIIIGVIIGITALAGAIILAILFYQKRQSLFDPSGQMSQSLLTHNGIINESSNH
;
A
#
# COMPACT_ATOMS: atom_id res chain seq x y z
N MET A 1 51.77 10.52 11.67
CA MET A 1 50.63 11.05 10.90
C MET A 1 49.65 9.95 10.47
N ILE A 2 50.10 8.88 9.80
CA ILE A 2 49.23 7.76 9.36
C ILE A 2 48.48 7.08 10.53
N LEU A 3 49.16 6.84 11.66
CA LEU A 3 48.53 6.23 12.84
C LEU A 3 47.39 7.09 13.43
N ILE A 4 47.55 8.42 13.41
CA ILE A 4 46.55 9.38 13.89
C ILE A 4 45.34 9.40 12.96
N LEU A 5 45.57 9.30 11.65
CA LEU A 5 44.51 9.21 10.64
C LEU A 5 43.70 7.92 10.80
N LEU A 6 44.36 6.78 11.03
CA LEU A 6 43.70 5.50 11.29
C LEU A 6 42.88 5.51 12.58
N LEU A 7 43.38 6.16 13.63
CA LEU A 7 42.67 6.31 14.91
C LEU A 7 41.42 7.18 14.75
N ALA A 8 41.51 8.28 13.99
CA ALA A 8 40.37 9.15 13.72
C ALA A 8 39.26 8.44 12.92
N VAL A 9 39.63 7.64 11.92
CA VAL A 9 38.67 6.82 11.16
C VAL A 9 38.00 5.78 12.05
N ALA A 10 38.76 5.10 12.92
CA ALA A 10 38.19 4.12 13.85
C ALA A 10 37.15 4.75 14.80
N ILE A 11 37.43 5.94 15.35
CA ILE A 11 36.50 6.66 16.24
C ILE A 11 35.20 7.02 15.52
N VAL A 12 35.29 7.56 14.30
CA VAL A 12 34.10 7.93 13.51
C VAL A 12 33.22 6.72 13.18
N VAL A 13 33.85 5.58 12.83
CA VAL A 13 33.13 4.32 12.58
C VAL A 13 32.44 3.80 13.84
N THR A 14 33.08 3.92 15.00
CA THR A 14 32.50 3.43 16.27
C THR A 14 31.28 4.27 16.68
N GLN A 15 31.35 5.59 16.49
CA GLN A 15 30.23 6.51 16.80
C GLN A 15 29.02 6.30 15.87
N THR A 16 29.26 6.02 14.59
CA THR A 16 28.17 5.71 13.65
C THR A 16 27.49 4.39 14.01
N LEU A 17 28.26 3.35 14.39
CA LEU A 17 27.70 2.05 14.78
C LEU A 17 26.81 2.12 16.04
N GLN A 18 27.14 2.97 17.03
CA GLN A 18 26.30 3.13 18.22
C GLN A 18 24.93 3.76 17.91
N SER A 19 24.83 4.63 16.90
CA SER A 19 23.57 5.25 16.51
C SER A 19 22.57 4.29 15.83
N PHE A 20 23.04 3.11 15.40
CA PHE A 20 22.21 2.08 14.75
C PHE A 20 21.68 1.00 15.72
N TYR A 21 22.10 0.99 16.99
CA TYR A 21 21.80 -0.10 17.93
C TYR A 21 20.69 0.22 18.96
N HIS A 22 19.84 1.21 18.69
CA HIS A 22 18.64 1.45 19.50
C HIS A 22 17.43 0.83 18.78
N ASP A 23 17.04 -0.36 19.24
CA ASP A 23 15.91 -1.12 18.73
C ASP A 23 14.76 -1.11 19.76
N ASP A 24 13.61 -0.63 19.30
CA ASP A 24 12.37 -0.54 20.06
C ASP A 24 11.70 -1.92 20.11
N THR A 25 11.68 -2.50 21.31
CA THR A 25 10.91 -3.72 21.61
C THR A 25 9.49 -3.33 21.96
N LEU A 26 8.56 -3.43 20.99
CA LEU A 26 7.13 -3.22 21.21
C LEU A 26 6.43 -4.55 21.53
N ASN A 27 5.92 -4.65 22.76
CA ASN A 27 5.04 -5.72 23.23
C ASN A 27 3.65 -5.59 22.62
N SER A 28 3.16 -6.62 21.92
CA SER A 28 1.74 -6.82 21.65
C SER A 28 1.17 -7.84 22.63
N LYS A 29 0.31 -7.37 23.54
CA LYS A 29 -0.48 -8.20 24.46
C LYS A 29 -1.90 -8.25 23.92
N GLU A 30 -2.24 -9.39 23.33
CA GLU A 30 -3.57 -9.69 22.79
C GLU A 30 -4.55 -9.97 23.94
N LEU A 31 -5.67 -9.24 23.96
CA LEU A 31 -6.72 -9.33 24.97
C LEU A 31 -7.83 -10.22 24.41
N LEU A 32 -7.99 -11.42 24.97
CA LEU A 32 -9.03 -12.38 24.63
C LEU A 32 -10.26 -12.09 25.51
N GLU A 33 -11.29 -11.45 24.97
CA GLU A 33 -12.60 -11.36 25.63
C GLU A 33 -13.45 -12.60 25.28
N SER A 34 -14.01 -13.18 26.34
CA SER A 34 -14.81 -14.40 26.34
C SER A 34 -16.27 -14.04 26.03
N ASP A 35 -16.69 -14.30 24.79
CA ASP A 35 -18.07 -14.12 24.37
C ASP A 35 -18.87 -15.42 24.56
N THR A 36 -20.05 -15.33 25.17
CA THR A 36 -21.02 -16.42 25.24
C THR A 36 -21.64 -16.60 23.86
N ALA A 37 -20.93 -17.31 22.99
CA ALA A 37 -21.20 -17.40 21.57
C ALA A 37 -22.57 -18.04 21.28
N SER A 38 -23.48 -17.25 20.70
CA SER A 38 -24.49 -17.78 19.79
C SER A 38 -23.78 -18.66 18.76
N VAL A 39 -24.18 -19.93 18.65
CA VAL A 39 -23.53 -20.89 17.74
C VAL A 39 -24.04 -20.61 16.32
N VAL A 40 -23.45 -19.60 15.67
CA VAL A 40 -23.66 -19.29 14.26
C VAL A 40 -23.13 -20.44 13.41
N CYS A 41 -23.91 -20.89 12.43
CA CYS A 41 -23.51 -21.99 11.55
C CYS A 41 -22.58 -21.48 10.46
N LYS A 42 -21.30 -21.83 10.58
CA LYS A 42 -20.26 -21.39 9.65
C LYS A 42 -20.06 -22.40 8.53
N PHE A 43 -20.12 -21.94 7.28
CA PHE A 43 -19.94 -22.75 6.10
C PHE A 43 -18.93 -22.12 5.14
N ASP A 44 -17.97 -22.91 4.71
CA ASP A 44 -16.97 -22.55 3.71
C ASP A 44 -17.39 -23.13 2.36
N ILE A 45 -17.62 -22.25 1.38
CA ILE A 45 -18.05 -22.62 0.03
C ILE A 45 -16.85 -22.58 -0.91
N LYS A 46 -16.66 -23.68 -1.64
CA LYS A 46 -15.55 -23.84 -2.58
C LYS A 46 -16.00 -24.59 -3.82
N GLN A 47 -16.27 -23.86 -4.89
CA GLN A 47 -16.71 -24.32 -6.20
C GLN A 47 -15.59 -25.01 -7.01
N LYS A 48 -14.35 -24.50 -6.98
CA LYS A 48 -13.25 -24.94 -7.86
C LYS A 48 -12.41 -26.09 -7.31
N SER A 49 -12.65 -26.56 -6.09
CA SER A 49 -11.93 -27.71 -5.51
C SER A 49 -12.83 -28.58 -4.65
N SER A 50 -12.31 -29.66 -4.07
CA SER A 50 -13.04 -30.63 -3.24
C SER A 50 -13.44 -30.06 -1.86
N GLY A 51 -14.06 -28.87 -1.82
CA GLY A 51 -14.69 -28.34 -0.62
C GLY A 51 -15.90 -29.18 -0.22
N LYS A 52 -16.29 -29.09 1.06
CA LYS A 52 -17.46 -29.81 1.59
C LYS A 52 -18.77 -29.29 0.99
N TYR A 53 -18.80 -28.01 0.64
CA TYR A 53 -19.97 -27.33 0.06
C TYR A 53 -19.55 -26.64 -1.24
N PRO A 54 -19.94 -27.17 -2.41
CA PRO A 54 -19.61 -26.55 -3.70
C PRO A 54 -20.48 -25.33 -4.03
N THR A 55 -21.62 -25.15 -3.33
CA THR A 55 -22.57 -24.04 -3.54
C THR A 55 -23.16 -23.58 -2.21
N VAL A 56 -23.64 -22.33 -2.15
CA VAL A 56 -24.35 -21.80 -0.97
C VAL A 56 -25.62 -22.59 -0.68
N ASP A 57 -26.37 -22.98 -1.70
CA ASP A 57 -27.58 -23.81 -1.53
C ASP A 57 -27.25 -25.11 -0.78
N SER A 58 -26.14 -25.78 -1.10
CA SER A 58 -25.73 -27.01 -0.40
C SER A 58 -25.38 -26.79 1.07
N ALA A 59 -24.89 -25.60 1.43
CA ALA A 59 -24.63 -25.20 2.81
C ALA A 59 -25.92 -24.84 3.55
N LEU A 60 -26.85 -24.14 2.90
CA LEU A 60 -28.15 -23.77 3.47
C LEU A 60 -29.08 -24.97 3.70
N GLN A 61 -28.86 -26.09 3.01
CA GLN A 61 -29.54 -27.37 3.29
C GLN A 61 -29.07 -28.04 4.59
N GLN A 62 -27.97 -27.58 5.20
CA GLN A 62 -27.49 -28.11 6.46
C GLN A 62 -28.35 -27.60 7.62
N PRO A 63 -28.71 -28.47 8.59
CA PRO A 63 -29.49 -28.03 9.74
C PRO A 63 -28.66 -27.06 10.60
N CYS A 64 -29.17 -25.83 10.75
CA CYS A 64 -28.64 -24.87 11.72
C CYS A 64 -29.51 -24.81 12.98
N ILE A 65 -28.87 -24.75 14.15
CA ILE A 65 -29.56 -24.76 15.45
C ILE A 65 -30.45 -23.51 15.60
N ASN A 66 -29.93 -22.35 15.19
CA ASN A 66 -30.69 -21.10 15.13
C ASN A 66 -31.13 -20.84 13.70
N LYS A 67 -32.44 -20.72 13.48
CA LYS A 67 -32.97 -20.37 12.16
C LYS A 67 -32.55 -18.94 11.80
N GLY A 68 -31.77 -18.78 10.74
CA GLY A 68 -31.35 -17.48 10.20
C GLY A 68 -29.88 -17.10 10.48
N ASP A 69 -29.20 -17.82 11.37
CA ASP A 69 -27.80 -17.53 11.77
C ASP A 69 -26.79 -18.33 10.94
N TYR A 70 -26.76 -18.08 9.62
CA TYR A 70 -25.75 -18.66 8.74
C TYR A 70 -24.58 -17.66 8.56
N GLU A 71 -23.34 -18.14 8.62
CA GLU A 71 -22.14 -17.40 8.21
C GLU A 71 -21.50 -18.16 7.06
N ILE A 72 -21.51 -17.56 5.87
CA ILE A 72 -21.10 -18.24 4.64
C ILE A 72 -19.87 -17.56 4.07
N THR A 73 -18.74 -18.27 4.03
CA THR A 73 -17.48 -17.75 3.48
C THR A 73 -17.26 -18.34 2.10
N LEU A 74 -17.18 -17.50 1.07
CA LEU A 74 -16.81 -17.93 -0.29
C LEU A 74 -15.28 -17.95 -0.38
N ILE A 75 -14.68 -19.14 -0.55
CA ILE A 75 -13.22 -19.32 -0.52
C ILE A 75 -12.56 -19.05 -1.88
N ASP A 76 -13.24 -19.36 -2.97
CA ASP A 76 -12.65 -19.23 -4.29
C ASP A 76 -12.60 -17.75 -4.73
N SER A 77 -11.52 -17.38 -5.42
CA SER A 77 -11.33 -16.01 -5.95
C SER A 77 -12.36 -15.62 -7.02
N GLU A 78 -13.03 -16.61 -7.61
CA GLU A 78 -14.13 -16.45 -8.55
C GLU A 78 -15.19 -17.49 -8.17
N HIS A 79 -16.37 -17.03 -7.77
CA HIS A 79 -17.52 -17.86 -7.42
C HIS A 79 -18.74 -17.32 -8.16
N HIS A 80 -19.38 -18.17 -8.97
CA HIS A 80 -20.60 -17.81 -9.69
C HIS A 80 -21.70 -18.80 -9.34
N GLU A 81 -22.78 -18.33 -8.72
CA GLU A 81 -23.95 -19.14 -8.44
C GLU A 81 -25.23 -18.31 -8.53
N HIS A 82 -26.34 -18.99 -8.79
CA HIS A 82 -27.68 -18.44 -8.73
C HIS A 82 -28.37 -19.06 -7.51
N LEU A 83 -28.79 -18.24 -6.55
CA LEU A 83 -29.41 -18.69 -5.30
C LEU A 83 -30.90 -18.30 -5.28
N GLU A 84 -31.79 -19.29 -5.29
CA GLU A 84 -33.24 -19.10 -5.18
C GLU A 84 -33.70 -19.40 -3.74
N LEU A 85 -33.97 -18.36 -2.94
CA LEU A 85 -34.41 -18.51 -1.56
C LEU A 85 -35.93 -18.78 -1.51
N LYS A 86 -36.33 -20.01 -1.15
CA LYS A 86 -37.75 -20.46 -1.19
C LYS A 86 -38.55 -20.20 0.09
N ASN A 87 -37.93 -19.69 1.15
CA ASN A 87 -38.58 -19.50 2.46
C ASN A 87 -38.53 -18.03 2.89
N SER A 88 -39.61 -17.54 3.51
CA SER A 88 -39.71 -16.20 4.13
C SER A 88 -38.86 -16.05 5.42
N GLN A 89 -37.77 -16.81 5.54
CA GLN A 89 -36.84 -16.69 6.64
C GLN A 89 -35.81 -15.63 6.29
N THR A 90 -35.54 -14.72 7.24
CA THR A 90 -34.39 -13.83 7.14
C THR A 90 -33.13 -14.68 7.18
N ILE A 91 -32.42 -14.78 6.07
CA ILE A 91 -31.11 -15.41 6.00
C ILE A 91 -30.11 -14.28 5.99
N LEU A 92 -29.29 -14.19 7.04
CA LEU A 92 -28.15 -13.30 7.02
C LEU A 92 -27.12 -13.86 6.04
N ILE A 93 -27.09 -13.34 4.82
CA ILE A 93 -25.98 -13.63 3.90
C ILE A 93 -24.84 -12.71 4.29
N LYS A 94 -23.83 -13.29 4.94
CA LYS A 94 -22.60 -12.61 5.32
C LYS A 94 -21.54 -12.86 4.25
N THR A 95 -21.31 -11.91 3.37
CA THR A 95 -20.21 -11.99 2.38
C THR A 95 -18.94 -11.39 2.99
N ILE A 96 -17.90 -12.21 3.22
CA ILE A 96 -16.63 -11.75 3.78
C ILE A 96 -15.55 -11.79 2.71
N ILE A 97 -15.03 -10.63 2.33
CA ILE A 97 -13.83 -10.48 1.51
C ILE A 97 -12.71 -10.01 2.46
N ASN A 98 -11.75 -10.88 2.75
CA ASN A 98 -10.71 -10.60 3.75
C ASN A 98 -9.32 -10.96 3.23
N ASN A 99 -8.34 -10.08 3.47
CA ASN A 99 -6.93 -10.33 3.16
C ASN A 99 -6.68 -10.66 1.67
N CYS A 100 -7.43 -9.99 0.80
CA CYS A 100 -7.33 -10.15 -0.66
C CYS A 100 -6.43 -9.07 -1.26
N LEU A 101 -5.67 -9.43 -2.30
CA LEU A 101 -4.90 -8.49 -3.12
C LEU A 101 -5.48 -8.44 -4.53
N PHE A 102 -6.06 -7.30 -4.89
CA PHE A 102 -6.48 -6.97 -6.26
C PHE A 102 -5.44 -6.00 -6.82
N SER A 103 -4.63 -6.44 -7.81
CA SER A 103 -3.53 -5.61 -8.29
C SER A 103 -3.27 -5.69 -9.79
N ASN A 104 -2.76 -4.58 -10.35
CA ASN A 104 -2.37 -4.46 -11.76
C ASN A 104 -3.52 -4.77 -12.72
N ILE A 105 -4.69 -4.21 -12.42
CA ILE A 105 -5.92 -4.41 -13.17
C ILE A 105 -6.05 -3.27 -14.18
N SER A 106 -6.21 -3.61 -15.46
CA SER A 106 -6.51 -2.67 -16.53
C SER A 106 -7.81 -3.12 -17.21
N VAL A 107 -8.87 -2.32 -17.12
CA VAL A 107 -10.20 -2.68 -17.63
C VAL A 107 -10.58 -1.79 -18.81
N LEU A 108 -11.09 -2.43 -19.87
CA LEU A 108 -11.77 -1.77 -21.00
C LEU A 108 -13.29 -2.00 -20.97
N SER A 109 -13.77 -2.81 -20.03
CA SER A 109 -15.19 -3.05 -19.79
C SER A 109 -15.89 -1.83 -19.21
N ASP A 110 -17.19 -1.81 -19.39
CA ASP A 110 -18.18 -0.95 -18.73
C ASP A 110 -18.50 -1.38 -17.28
N GLN A 111 -17.96 -2.51 -16.81
CA GLN A 111 -18.19 -3.04 -15.48
C GLN A 111 -16.96 -2.83 -14.58
N GLU A 112 -17.19 -2.59 -13.30
CA GLU A 112 -16.12 -2.48 -12.31
C GLU A 112 -15.41 -3.82 -12.06
N PRO A 113 -14.08 -3.81 -11.76
CA PRO A 113 -13.34 -5.03 -11.46
C PRO A 113 -13.90 -5.82 -10.29
N VAL A 114 -14.37 -5.12 -9.26
CA VAL A 114 -15.03 -5.71 -8.10
C VAL A 114 -16.36 -5.01 -7.92
N GLN A 115 -17.42 -5.67 -8.34
CA GLN A 115 -18.78 -5.20 -8.13
C GLN A 115 -19.47 -6.13 -7.14
N ILE A 116 -20.01 -5.54 -6.06
CA ILE A 116 -20.86 -6.25 -5.11
C ILE A 116 -22.25 -5.64 -5.21
N SER A 117 -23.20 -6.49 -5.61
CA SER A 117 -24.61 -6.19 -5.58
C SER A 117 -25.35 -7.19 -4.70
N THR A 118 -26.42 -6.73 -4.07
CA THR A 118 -27.32 -7.59 -3.30
C THR A 118 -28.75 -7.20 -3.61
N ASP A 119 -29.57 -8.22 -3.89
CA ASP A 119 -31.02 -8.16 -4.00
C ASP A 119 -31.70 -8.85 -2.80
N VAL A 120 -30.92 -9.17 -1.77
CA VAL A 120 -31.39 -9.78 -0.52
C VAL A 120 -31.49 -8.72 0.57
N ASP A 121 -32.70 -8.52 1.08
CA ASP A 121 -32.97 -7.65 2.22
C ASP A 121 -32.14 -8.06 3.44
N ASN A 122 -31.63 -7.07 4.16
CA ASN A 122 -30.80 -7.21 5.35
C ASN A 122 -29.48 -7.98 5.13
N ALA A 123 -28.96 -8.01 3.90
CA ALA A 123 -27.65 -8.58 3.62
C ALA A 123 -26.55 -7.85 4.42
N TYR A 124 -25.52 -8.59 4.85
CA TYR A 124 -24.35 -8.02 5.51
C TYR A 124 -23.09 -8.32 4.72
N ILE A 125 -22.38 -7.28 4.29
CA ILE A 125 -21.18 -7.38 3.46
C ILE A 125 -20.02 -6.82 4.28
N LEU A 126 -18.94 -7.60 4.42
CA LEU A 126 -17.72 -7.19 5.11
C LEU A 126 -16.52 -7.32 4.17
N ILE A 127 -15.88 -6.20 3.86
CA ILE A 127 -14.65 -6.11 3.09
C ILE A 127 -13.57 -5.59 4.03
N ARG A 128 -12.57 -6.41 4.36
CA ARG A 128 -11.56 -6.01 5.35
C ARG A 128 -10.16 -6.46 5.01
N ASP A 129 -9.18 -5.68 5.46
CA ASP A 129 -7.75 -6.01 5.32
C ASP A 129 -7.34 -6.32 3.86
N CYS A 130 -8.08 -5.82 2.86
CA CYS A 130 -7.79 -6.00 1.45
C CYS A 130 -6.92 -4.86 0.91
N GLN A 131 -6.20 -5.15 -0.17
CA GLN A 131 -5.46 -4.16 -0.93
C GLN A 131 -5.95 -4.14 -2.38
N PHE A 132 -6.35 -2.96 -2.84
CA PHE A 132 -6.68 -2.64 -4.22
C PHE A 132 -5.59 -1.72 -4.75
N SER A 133 -4.83 -2.15 -5.76
CA SER A 133 -3.66 -1.39 -6.19
C SER A 133 -3.41 -1.40 -7.70
N ASN A 134 -2.89 -0.28 -8.21
CA ASN A 134 -2.55 -0.11 -9.62
C ASN A 134 -3.72 -0.49 -10.55
N PHE A 135 -4.90 0.02 -10.22
CA PHE A 135 -6.06 -0.10 -11.07
C PHE A 135 -6.09 1.05 -12.08
N TYR A 136 -6.41 0.72 -13.33
CA TYR A 136 -6.58 1.70 -14.39
C TYR A 136 -7.78 1.33 -15.26
N SER A 137 -8.65 2.30 -15.53
CA SER A 137 -9.71 2.17 -16.53
C SER A 137 -9.73 3.36 -17.48
N GLU A 138 -9.84 3.06 -18.78
CA GLU A 138 -10.07 4.04 -19.84
C GLU A 138 -11.54 4.19 -20.20
N ASN A 139 -12.41 3.32 -19.66
CA ASN A 139 -13.82 3.30 -19.96
C ASN A 139 -14.59 4.26 -19.05
N ASP A 140 -15.42 5.12 -19.65
CA ASP A 140 -16.26 6.12 -18.99
C ASP A 140 -17.34 5.52 -18.09
N ASP A 141 -17.76 4.29 -18.35
CA ASP A 141 -18.79 3.60 -17.58
C ASP A 141 -18.22 2.87 -16.34
N CYS A 142 -16.92 2.59 -16.31
CA CYS A 142 -16.27 1.93 -15.19
C CYS A 142 -15.86 2.96 -14.13
N MET A 143 -16.60 3.00 -13.02
CA MET A 143 -16.56 4.15 -12.13
C MET A 143 -15.61 4.04 -10.94
N ALA A 144 -15.13 2.85 -10.60
CA ALA A 144 -14.24 2.61 -9.46
C ALA A 144 -13.61 1.22 -9.56
N VAL A 145 -12.57 0.94 -8.75
CA VAL A 145 -12.10 -0.45 -8.60
C VAL A 145 -13.10 -1.30 -7.80
N LEU A 146 -13.78 -0.70 -6.82
CA LEU A 146 -14.81 -1.33 -5.99
C LEU A 146 -16.14 -0.59 -6.13
N GLN A 147 -17.17 -1.29 -6.61
CA GLN A 147 -18.55 -0.81 -6.61
C GLN A 147 -19.41 -1.59 -5.62
N LEU A 148 -20.18 -0.84 -4.82
CA LEU A 148 -21.23 -1.34 -3.95
C LEU A 148 -22.57 -0.79 -4.43
N SER A 149 -23.48 -1.66 -4.85
CA SER A 149 -24.79 -1.24 -5.37
C SER A 149 -25.92 -2.09 -4.78
N SER A 150 -27.04 -1.48 -4.39
CA SER A 150 -28.20 -2.26 -3.96
C SER A 150 -29.50 -1.49 -4.10
N GLY A 151 -30.57 -2.23 -4.39
CA GLY A 151 -31.95 -1.75 -4.36
C GLY A 151 -32.75 -2.21 -3.15
N VAL A 152 -32.11 -2.90 -2.21
CA VAL A 152 -32.71 -3.44 -0.99
C VAL A 152 -31.90 -3.05 0.25
N GLN A 153 -32.54 -3.07 1.42
CA GLN A 153 -31.85 -2.70 2.66
C GLN A 153 -30.67 -3.65 2.91
N HIS A 154 -29.50 -3.11 3.27
CA HIS A 154 -28.33 -3.92 3.61
C HIS A 154 -27.35 -3.15 4.50
N LYS A 155 -26.34 -3.84 5.01
CA LYS A 155 -25.25 -3.25 5.78
C LYS A 155 -23.90 -3.62 5.15
N VAL A 156 -23.11 -2.64 4.75
CA VAL A 156 -21.73 -2.83 4.26
C VAL A 156 -20.72 -2.24 5.22
N GLU A 157 -19.70 -3.04 5.55
CA GLU A 157 -18.52 -2.62 6.29
C GLU A 157 -17.28 -2.76 5.39
N VAL A 158 -16.59 -1.64 5.13
CA VAL A 158 -15.31 -1.57 4.42
C VAL A 158 -14.26 -1.12 5.42
N VAL A 159 -13.47 -2.05 5.95
CA VAL A 159 -12.65 -1.84 7.15
C VAL A 159 -11.16 -2.11 6.89
N GLN A 160 -10.28 -1.16 7.21
CA GLN A 160 -8.81 -1.39 7.17
C GLN A 160 -8.27 -1.81 5.79
N ASN A 161 -8.92 -1.41 4.70
CA ASN A 161 -8.44 -1.68 3.35
C ASN A 161 -7.49 -0.58 2.86
N SER A 162 -6.68 -0.90 1.85
CA SER A 162 -5.80 0.05 1.17
C SER A 162 -6.15 0.18 -0.31
N PHE A 163 -6.43 1.39 -0.77
CA PHE A 163 -6.68 1.73 -2.17
C PHE A 163 -5.54 2.62 -2.68
N ILE A 164 -4.71 2.07 -3.57
CA ILE A 164 -3.42 2.65 -3.95
C ILE A 164 -3.32 2.77 -5.47
N ASN A 165 -3.10 3.97 -5.99
CA ASN A 165 -2.97 4.22 -7.43
C ASN A 165 -4.18 3.69 -8.24
N CYS A 166 -5.40 3.81 -7.71
CA CYS A 166 -6.62 3.45 -8.42
C CYS A 166 -7.08 4.63 -9.28
N LYS A 167 -7.12 4.45 -10.61
CA LYS A 167 -7.32 5.54 -11.57
C LYS A 167 -8.40 5.21 -12.58
N THR A 168 -9.27 6.19 -12.81
CA THR A 168 -10.23 6.17 -13.92
C THR A 168 -10.07 7.46 -14.71
N ASN A 169 -9.99 7.39 -16.03
CA ASN A 169 -9.82 8.59 -16.85
C ASN A 169 -11.08 9.47 -16.93
N SER A 170 -12.24 8.91 -16.62
CA SER A 170 -13.53 9.49 -16.98
C SER A 170 -14.58 9.50 -15.87
N SER A 171 -14.39 8.71 -14.82
CA SER A 171 -15.29 8.66 -13.68
C SER A 171 -15.02 9.73 -12.63
N LEU A 172 -16.00 9.96 -11.75
CA LEU A 172 -15.90 10.81 -10.57
C LEU A 172 -14.95 10.26 -9.50
N SER A 173 -14.66 8.95 -9.47
CA SER A 173 -13.76 8.34 -8.48
C SER A 173 -12.83 7.27 -9.04
N GLY A 174 -11.68 7.04 -8.38
CA GLY A 174 -10.78 5.94 -8.73
C GLY A 174 -10.99 4.68 -7.89
N ALA A 175 -11.44 4.81 -6.63
CA ALA A 175 -11.33 3.75 -5.64
C ALA A 175 -12.67 3.11 -5.24
N ILE A 176 -13.63 3.88 -4.72
CA ILE A 176 -14.92 3.32 -4.27
C ILE A 176 -16.09 4.03 -4.97
N ARG A 177 -17.06 3.25 -5.44
CA ARG A 177 -18.38 3.74 -5.80
C ARG A 177 -19.45 3.11 -4.90
N ILE A 178 -20.33 3.94 -4.36
CA ILE A 178 -21.57 3.51 -3.72
C ILE A 178 -22.74 4.00 -4.56
N TYR A 179 -23.65 3.10 -4.90
CA TYR A 179 -24.87 3.40 -5.62
C TYR A 179 -26.05 2.75 -4.89
N ASP A 180 -26.61 3.49 -3.92
CA ASP A 180 -27.75 3.06 -3.12
C ASP A 180 -29.04 3.63 -3.71
N PHE A 181 -29.96 2.76 -4.10
CA PHE A 181 -31.25 3.12 -4.65
C PHE A 181 -32.42 2.46 -3.90
N VAL A 182 -32.22 2.19 -2.61
CA VAL A 182 -33.27 1.73 -1.71
C VAL A 182 -34.35 2.80 -1.56
N LEU A 183 -35.60 2.42 -1.82
CA LEU A 183 -36.74 3.33 -1.75
C LEU A 183 -37.39 3.38 -0.35
N ASP A 184 -37.00 2.50 0.57
CA ASP A 184 -37.49 2.49 1.95
C ASP A 184 -36.68 3.47 2.83
N GLN A 185 -37.23 4.67 3.04
CA GLN A 185 -36.62 5.72 3.85
C GLN A 185 -36.62 5.41 5.35
N ASP A 186 -37.51 4.53 5.82
CA ASP A 186 -37.60 4.17 7.24
C ASP A 186 -36.52 3.14 7.63
N ASN A 187 -36.06 2.36 6.65
CA ASN A 187 -35.07 1.29 6.82
C ASN A 187 -33.91 1.42 5.81
N PRO A 188 -33.11 2.49 5.87
CA PRO A 188 -32.02 2.71 4.92
C PRO A 188 -30.91 1.68 5.04
N SER A 189 -30.13 1.55 3.96
CA SER A 189 -28.87 0.83 4.01
C SER A 189 -27.86 1.51 4.92
N GLN A 190 -26.95 0.74 5.49
CA GLN A 190 -25.88 1.23 6.35
C GLN A 190 -24.52 0.99 5.70
N TYR A 191 -23.75 2.05 5.51
CA TYR A 191 -22.37 1.97 5.03
C TYR A 191 -21.41 2.44 6.12
N ILE A 192 -20.37 1.65 6.39
CA ILE A 192 -19.36 1.91 7.41
C ILE A 192 -17.98 1.70 6.77
N ILE A 193 -17.26 2.79 6.49
CA ILE A 193 -16.01 2.81 5.72
C ILE A 193 -14.88 3.29 6.61
N ILE A 194 -14.44 2.44 7.54
CA ILE A 194 -13.58 2.87 8.65
C ILE A 194 -12.12 2.44 8.49
N ASN A 195 -11.21 3.32 8.93
CA ASN A 195 -9.77 3.06 8.97
C ASN A 195 -9.15 2.63 7.63
N ASN A 196 -9.71 3.03 6.49
CA ASN A 196 -9.15 2.74 5.18
C ASN A 196 -8.07 3.76 4.80
N THR A 197 -7.11 3.33 3.98
CA THR A 197 -6.09 4.21 3.43
C THR A 197 -6.31 4.41 1.95
N PHE A 198 -6.40 5.67 1.53
CA PHE A 198 -6.51 6.07 0.14
C PHE A 198 -5.22 6.83 -0.24
N PHE A 199 -4.53 6.35 -1.27
CA PHE A 199 -3.25 6.91 -1.68
C PHE A 199 -3.11 7.00 -3.19
N ASN A 200 -2.93 8.22 -3.69
CA ASN A 200 -2.68 8.55 -5.09
C ASN A 200 -3.76 8.00 -6.04
N ASN A 201 -5.01 7.99 -5.58
CA ASN A 201 -6.16 7.66 -6.41
C ASN A 201 -6.54 8.85 -7.27
N THR A 202 -7.19 8.60 -8.41
CA THR A 202 -7.58 9.68 -9.32
C THR A 202 -8.90 9.35 -10.00
N GLY A 203 -9.90 10.20 -9.75
CA GLY A 203 -11.07 10.40 -10.60
C GLY A 203 -10.92 11.68 -11.42
N LYS A 204 -11.70 11.80 -12.50
CA LYS A 204 -11.78 12.99 -13.38
C LYS A 204 -12.38 14.21 -12.68
N TYR A 205 -13.21 14.01 -11.66
CA TYR A 205 -13.96 15.05 -10.97
C TYR A 205 -13.67 15.04 -9.45
N SER A 206 -14.28 15.97 -8.69
CA SER A 206 -14.22 15.91 -7.21
C SER A 206 -14.64 14.52 -6.73
N GLY A 207 -13.94 13.94 -5.74
CA GLY A 207 -14.18 12.56 -5.30
C GLY A 207 -13.05 11.57 -5.61
N GLN A 208 -11.78 11.98 -5.50
CA GLN A 208 -10.61 11.19 -5.88
C GLN A 208 -10.65 9.74 -5.36
N ASP A 209 -11.20 9.55 -4.16
CA ASP A 209 -11.20 8.27 -3.45
C ASP A 209 -12.56 7.58 -3.42
N ALA A 210 -13.64 8.35 -3.30
CA ALA A 210 -14.97 7.77 -3.32
C ALA A 210 -16.01 8.66 -4.00
N TYR A 211 -16.94 7.99 -4.70
CA TYR A 211 -18.14 8.59 -5.27
C TYR A 211 -19.38 7.89 -4.73
N LEU A 212 -20.27 8.67 -4.11
CA LEU A 212 -21.46 8.15 -3.44
C LEU A 212 -22.71 8.69 -4.12
N VAL A 213 -23.67 7.82 -4.38
CA VAL A 213 -25.00 8.18 -4.87
C VAL A 213 -26.03 7.52 -3.98
N PHE A 214 -26.95 8.33 -3.45
CA PHE A 214 -28.09 7.86 -2.67
C PHE A 214 -29.39 8.37 -3.31
N VAL A 215 -30.30 7.46 -3.64
CA VAL A 215 -31.64 7.78 -4.12
C VAL A 215 -32.63 7.50 -3.00
N GLN A 216 -33.43 8.51 -2.64
CA GLN A 216 -34.37 8.46 -1.52
C GLN A 216 -33.72 8.13 -0.17
N PRO A 217 -32.68 8.88 0.27
CA PRO A 217 -32.11 8.64 1.60
C PRO A 217 -33.13 8.98 2.70
N PRO A 218 -32.82 8.63 3.96
CA PRO A 218 -33.62 9.03 5.11
C PRO A 218 -33.92 10.54 5.15
N THR A 219 -35.14 10.91 5.56
CA THR A 219 -35.61 12.30 5.59
C THR A 219 -34.80 13.25 6.46
N ASN A 220 -33.97 12.72 7.37
CA ASN A 220 -33.05 13.51 8.20
C ASN A 220 -31.72 13.87 7.48
N TRP A 221 -31.52 13.43 6.23
CA TRP A 221 -30.41 13.85 5.37
C TRP A 221 -30.74 15.20 4.74
N THR A 222 -30.34 16.27 5.44
CA THR A 222 -30.54 17.66 5.03
C THR A 222 -29.21 18.28 4.59
N SER A 223 -29.25 19.47 3.98
CA SER A 223 -28.04 20.24 3.66
C SER A 223 -27.17 20.54 4.89
N GLU A 224 -27.77 20.63 6.08
CA GLU A 224 -27.06 20.90 7.35
C GLU A 224 -26.41 19.64 7.93
N THR A 225 -27.02 18.47 7.74
CA THR A 225 -26.59 17.22 8.38
C THR A 225 -25.72 16.34 7.48
N ILE A 226 -25.86 16.43 6.15
CA ILE A 226 -25.24 15.49 5.19
C ILE A 226 -23.73 15.39 5.34
N ASN A 227 -23.02 16.51 5.50
CA ASN A 227 -21.56 16.50 5.67
C ASN A 227 -21.12 15.72 6.90
N SER A 228 -21.85 15.85 8.01
CA SER A 228 -21.54 15.11 9.25
C SER A 228 -21.79 13.61 9.11
N ILE A 229 -22.86 13.23 8.40
CA ILE A 229 -23.24 11.84 8.15
C ILE A 229 -22.18 11.16 7.26
N ILE A 230 -21.84 11.76 6.12
CA ILE A 230 -20.82 11.21 5.22
C ILE A 230 -19.43 11.23 5.89
N THR A 231 -19.10 12.23 6.71
CA THR A 231 -17.83 12.22 7.47
C THR A 231 -17.78 11.06 8.47
N ALA A 232 -18.88 10.78 9.18
CA ALA A 232 -18.97 9.66 10.12
C ALA A 232 -18.85 8.30 9.43
N MET A 233 -19.39 8.18 8.20
CA MET A 233 -19.24 6.99 7.36
C MET A 233 -17.76 6.64 7.12
N PHE A 234 -16.88 7.64 7.00
CA PHE A 234 -15.44 7.45 6.73
C PHE A 234 -14.55 7.52 7.99
N ASN A 235 -15.08 7.23 9.17
CA ASN A 235 -14.36 7.45 10.43
C ASN A 235 -12.98 6.73 10.48
N GLY A 236 -11.93 7.50 10.79
CA GLY A 236 -10.55 7.02 10.88
C GLY A 236 -9.87 6.74 9.54
N SER A 237 -10.59 6.82 8.41
CA SER A 237 -10.00 6.70 7.08
C SER A 237 -9.13 7.93 6.74
N LYS A 238 -8.10 7.73 5.91
CA LYS A 238 -7.12 8.77 5.55
C LYS A 238 -6.89 8.83 4.05
N SER A 239 -6.65 10.03 3.52
CA SER A 239 -6.45 10.28 2.09
C SER A 239 -5.29 11.25 1.85
N ASP A 240 -4.50 11.04 0.81
CA ASP A 240 -3.55 12.05 0.31
C ASP A 240 -4.21 13.09 -0.64
N GLY A 241 -5.50 12.91 -0.95
CA GLY A 241 -6.33 13.85 -1.66
C GLY A 241 -6.53 15.13 -0.85
N ARG A 242 -6.12 16.27 -1.41
CA ARG A 242 -6.08 17.56 -0.69
C ARG A 242 -7.41 18.30 -0.64
N ASN A 243 -8.32 18.01 -1.56
CA ASN A 243 -9.62 18.69 -1.63
C ASN A 243 -10.65 17.75 -2.27
N GLY A 244 -11.72 17.44 -1.54
CA GLY A 244 -12.81 16.61 -2.02
C GLY A 244 -12.40 15.16 -2.28
N SER A 245 -11.89 14.48 -1.24
CA SER A 245 -11.59 13.04 -1.26
C SER A 245 -12.83 12.20 -1.60
N VAL A 246 -13.98 12.60 -1.05
CA VAL A 246 -15.27 11.92 -1.25
C VAL A 246 -16.25 12.92 -1.86
N TYR A 247 -16.88 12.54 -2.96
CA TYR A 247 -17.96 13.30 -3.58
C TYR A 247 -19.27 12.52 -3.44
N TYR A 248 -20.37 13.24 -3.21
CA TYR A 248 -21.67 12.63 -3.01
C TYR A 248 -22.77 13.37 -3.77
N GLU A 249 -23.75 12.60 -4.23
CA GLU A 249 -24.99 13.06 -4.86
C GLU A 249 -26.19 12.40 -4.21
N ILE A 250 -27.19 13.20 -3.88
CA ILE A 250 -28.41 12.80 -3.19
C ILE A 250 -29.62 13.20 -4.03
N TYR A 251 -30.49 12.23 -4.28
CA TYR A 251 -31.68 12.41 -5.08
C TYR A 251 -32.94 12.17 -4.24
N PHE A 252 -33.86 13.14 -4.18
CA PHE A 252 -35.24 12.90 -3.76
C PHE A 252 -36.15 12.97 -4.99
N ASP A 253 -37.05 12.01 -5.13
CA ASP A 253 -38.01 11.91 -6.25
C ASP A 253 -37.37 12.06 -7.64
N THR A 254 -36.19 11.46 -7.83
CA THR A 254 -35.36 11.51 -9.07
C THR A 254 -34.74 12.86 -9.40
N ILE A 255 -34.92 13.88 -8.55
CA ILE A 255 -34.29 15.20 -8.69
C ILE A 255 -33.06 15.24 -7.80
N MET A 256 -31.92 15.69 -8.34
CA MET A 256 -30.70 15.91 -7.54
C MET A 256 -30.92 17.14 -6.65
N ASP A 257 -31.02 16.92 -5.35
CA ASP A 257 -31.31 17.99 -4.39
C ASP A 257 -30.09 18.41 -3.59
N LEU A 258 -29.24 17.45 -3.19
CA LEU A 258 -28.02 17.73 -2.42
C LEU A 258 -26.83 17.09 -3.12
N TYR A 259 -25.75 17.85 -3.25
CA TYR A 259 -24.48 17.35 -3.74
C TYR A 259 -23.35 18.12 -3.06
N GLY A 260 -22.18 17.52 -3.01
CA GLY A 260 -21.03 18.15 -2.39
C GLY A 260 -19.85 17.21 -2.27
N ASN A 261 -18.84 17.67 -1.55
CA ASN A 261 -17.69 16.84 -1.24
C ASN A 261 -17.25 17.06 0.20
N ILE A 262 -16.62 16.03 0.76
CA ILE A 262 -15.88 16.11 2.01
C ILE A 262 -14.41 15.78 1.75
N THR A 263 -13.53 16.32 2.60
CA THR A 263 -12.10 16.01 2.56
C THR A 263 -11.77 15.13 3.76
N LEU A 264 -11.18 13.96 3.50
CA LEU A 264 -10.76 13.06 4.56
C LEU A 264 -9.50 13.58 5.25
N PRO A 265 -9.22 13.15 6.50
CA PRO A 265 -7.97 13.47 7.16
C PRO A 265 -6.75 13.13 6.29
N LEU A 266 -5.76 14.03 6.28
CA LEU A 266 -4.57 13.87 5.45
C LEU A 266 -3.82 12.58 5.83
N LEU A 267 -3.52 11.78 4.82
CA LEU A 267 -2.61 10.66 4.95
C LEU A 267 -1.21 11.21 5.16
N VAL A 268 -0.78 11.24 6.42
CA VAL A 268 0.62 11.48 6.75
C VAL A 268 1.39 10.23 6.37
N ILE A 269 1.93 10.25 5.15
CA ILE A 269 2.97 9.31 4.76
C ILE A 269 4.17 9.71 5.60
N GLU A 270 4.33 9.06 6.76
CA GLU A 270 5.62 9.10 7.42
C GLU A 270 6.64 8.72 6.35
N PRO A 271 7.63 9.58 6.05
CA PRO A 271 8.57 9.35 4.99
C PRO A 271 9.09 7.95 5.26
N GLN A 272 8.70 6.99 4.39
CA GLN A 272 8.95 5.59 4.63
C GLN A 272 10.44 5.53 4.87
N LYS A 273 10.83 5.37 6.15
CA LYS A 273 12.22 5.53 6.56
C LYS A 273 12.85 4.35 5.88
N ARG A 274 13.38 4.56 4.67
CA ARG A 274 13.80 3.49 3.75
C ARG A 274 14.60 2.60 4.67
N LYS A 275 14.08 1.40 4.96
CA LYS A 275 14.84 0.44 5.75
C LYS A 275 15.98 0.09 4.83
N THR A 276 17.04 0.89 4.87
CA THR A 276 18.31 0.58 4.24
C THR A 276 18.62 -0.76 4.83
N SER A 277 18.52 -1.78 3.97
CA SER A 277 18.72 -3.15 4.37
C SER A 277 19.95 -3.17 5.25
N VAL A 278 19.78 -3.60 6.50
CA VAL A 278 20.87 -3.63 7.48
C VAL A 278 22.06 -4.37 6.86
N LEU A 279 21.78 -5.40 6.06
CA LEU A 279 22.76 -6.10 5.23
C LEU A 279 23.50 -5.20 4.22
N LEU A 280 22.80 -4.31 3.52
CA LEU A 280 23.43 -3.35 2.59
C LEU A 280 24.36 -2.38 3.33
N VAL A 281 23.97 -1.91 4.51
CA VAL A 281 24.83 -1.07 5.36
C VAL A 281 26.07 -1.86 5.80
N PHE A 282 25.91 -3.11 6.24
CA PHE A 282 27.04 -3.98 6.58
C PHE A 282 27.96 -4.25 5.38
N CYS A 283 27.42 -4.49 4.19
CA CYS A 283 28.21 -4.69 2.97
C CYS A 283 29.05 -3.45 2.61
N ILE A 284 28.48 -2.25 2.76
CA ILE A 284 29.22 -0.99 2.52
C ILE A 284 30.36 -0.86 3.54
N ILE A 285 30.10 -1.13 4.83
CA ILE A 285 31.12 -1.05 5.88
C ILE A 285 32.27 -2.03 5.63
N ILE A 286 31.95 -3.30 5.33
CA ILE A 286 32.96 -4.33 5.04
C ILE A 286 33.78 -3.95 3.79
N GLY A 287 33.11 -3.46 2.73
CA GLY A 287 33.77 -3.02 1.51
C GLY A 287 34.77 -1.89 1.74
N VAL A 288 34.42 -0.91 2.58
CA VAL A 288 35.31 0.20 2.95
C VAL A 288 36.53 -0.31 3.74
N ILE A 289 36.35 -1.24 4.69
CA ILE A 289 37.46 -1.81 5.47
C ILE A 289 38.44 -2.56 4.57
N ILE A 290 37.93 -3.37 3.63
CA ILE A 290 38.76 -4.11 2.66
C ILE A 290 39.51 -3.12 1.74
N GLY A 291 38.84 -2.07 1.27
CA GLY A 291 39.46 -1.03 0.45
C GLY A 291 40.62 -0.31 1.16
N ILE A 292 40.41 0.10 2.42
CA ILE A 292 41.44 0.77 3.22
C ILE A 292 42.63 -0.16 3.49
N THR A 293 42.39 -1.42 3.82
CA THR A 293 43.46 -2.39 4.08
C THR A 293 44.28 -2.72 2.84
N ALA A 294 43.64 -2.88 1.68
CA ALA A 294 44.33 -3.07 0.41
C ALA A 294 45.20 -1.85 0.02
N LEU A 295 44.66 -0.64 0.20
CA LEU A 295 45.38 0.61 -0.09
C LEU A 295 46.61 0.77 0.82
N ALA A 296 46.47 0.52 2.12
CA ALA A 296 47.58 0.57 3.06
C ALA A 296 48.68 -0.45 2.69
N GLY A 297 48.29 -1.67 2.31
CA GLY A 297 49.22 -2.70 1.84
C GLY A 297 49.99 -2.28 0.60
N ALA A 298 49.32 -1.68 -0.39
CA ALA A 298 49.96 -1.16 -1.60
C ALA A 298 50.98 -0.04 -1.30
N ILE A 299 50.65 0.87 -0.38
CA ILE A 299 51.56 1.95 0.06
C ILE A 299 52.81 1.35 0.73
N ILE A 300 52.65 0.37 1.62
CA ILE A 300 53.77 -0.29 2.30
C ILE A 300 54.68 -0.98 1.26
N LEU A 301 54.09 -1.72 0.32
CA LEU A 301 54.85 -2.38 -0.76
C LEU A 301 55.61 -1.38 -1.63
N ALA A 302 54.99 -0.23 -1.96
CA ALA A 302 55.64 0.84 -2.72
C ALA A 302 56.85 1.42 -1.96
N ILE A 303 56.72 1.64 -0.64
CA ILE A 303 57.81 2.11 0.21
C ILE A 303 58.96 1.09 0.24
N LEU A 304 58.66 -0.19 0.44
CA LEU A 304 59.66 -1.27 0.45
C LEU A 304 60.39 -1.38 -0.90
N PHE A 305 59.64 -1.25 -2.00
CA PHE A 305 60.22 -1.27 -3.35
C PHE A 305 61.14 -0.06 -3.58
N TYR A 306 60.72 1.12 -3.12
CA TYR A 306 61.52 2.34 -3.20
C TYR A 306 62.82 2.22 -2.40
N GLN A 307 62.76 1.73 -1.17
CA GLN A 307 63.94 1.49 -0.32
C GLN A 307 64.89 0.47 -0.93
N LYS A 308 64.37 -0.65 -1.46
CA LYS A 308 65.18 -1.67 -2.14
C LYS A 308 65.88 -1.10 -3.37
N ARG A 309 65.18 -0.31 -4.18
CA ARG A 309 65.79 0.34 -5.36
C ARG A 309 66.87 1.34 -4.97
N GLN A 310 66.67 2.09 -3.90
CA GLN A 310 67.68 3.01 -3.38
C GLN A 310 68.94 2.27 -2.91
N SER A 311 68.80 1.10 -2.29
CA SER A 311 69.97 0.28 -1.88
C SER A 311 70.79 -0.28 -3.06
N LEU A 312 70.17 -0.42 -4.24
CA LEU A 312 70.85 -0.87 -5.47
C LEU A 312 71.52 0.28 -6.23
N PHE A 313 71.10 1.52 -5.98
CA PHE A 313 71.76 2.71 -6.47
C PHE A 313 72.86 3.07 -5.46
N ASP A 314 74.04 2.48 -5.61
CA ASP A 314 75.23 2.91 -4.89
C ASP A 314 75.88 4.08 -5.68
N PRO A 315 75.68 5.34 -5.27
CA PRO A 315 76.25 6.49 -5.98
C PRO A 315 77.78 6.55 -5.88
N SER A 316 78.43 5.69 -5.08
CA SER A 316 79.89 5.70 -4.91
C SER A 316 80.67 5.17 -6.11
N GLY A 317 80.01 4.50 -7.07
CA GLY A 317 80.67 3.90 -8.24
C GLY A 317 80.91 4.81 -9.46
N GLN A 318 80.36 6.02 -9.52
CA GLN A 318 80.41 6.86 -10.74
C GLN A 318 81.12 8.23 -10.60
N MET A 319 81.61 8.62 -9.43
CA MET A 319 82.27 9.92 -9.27
C MET A 319 83.78 9.97 -9.59
N SER A 320 84.38 8.89 -10.10
CA SER A 320 85.84 8.85 -10.36
C SER A 320 86.28 8.97 -11.83
N GLN A 321 85.39 9.22 -12.81
CA GLN A 321 85.79 9.27 -14.23
C GLN A 321 85.51 10.56 -15.04
N SER A 322 84.88 11.61 -14.50
CA SER A 322 84.50 12.78 -15.34
C SER A 322 85.34 14.06 -15.16
N LEU A 323 86.53 14.01 -14.55
CA LEU A 323 87.37 15.20 -14.30
C LEU A 323 88.64 15.32 -15.17
N LEU A 324 88.78 14.52 -16.22
CA LEU A 324 89.88 14.65 -17.19
C LEU A 324 89.34 14.55 -18.61
N THR A 325 88.89 15.67 -19.20
CA THR A 325 89.01 16.05 -20.63
C THR A 325 87.91 17.05 -21.01
N HIS A 326 88.16 18.35 -20.82
CA HIS A 326 87.80 19.34 -21.86
C HIS A 326 88.40 20.73 -21.56
N ASN A 327 89.72 20.86 -21.67
CA ASN A 327 90.35 22.15 -21.95
C ASN A 327 91.01 22.02 -23.31
N GLY A 328 90.41 22.59 -24.35
CA GLY A 328 91.02 22.52 -25.67
C GLY A 328 90.24 23.16 -26.82
N ILE A 329 90.42 24.47 -26.98
CA ILE A 329 90.65 25.20 -28.26
C ILE A 329 89.44 25.41 -29.21
N ILE A 330 89.55 26.54 -29.93
CA ILE A 330 88.85 27.02 -31.14
C ILE A 330 87.85 28.15 -30.79
N ASN A 331 88.29 29.42 -30.67
CA ASN A 331 88.79 30.35 -31.69
C ASN A 331 87.91 30.54 -32.94
N GLU A 332 87.39 31.76 -33.03
CA GLU A 332 87.31 32.63 -34.22
C GLU A 332 86.37 32.35 -35.41
N SER A 333 85.86 33.50 -35.89
CA SER A 333 85.39 33.80 -37.25
C SER A 333 84.00 33.27 -37.61
N SER A 334 83.14 33.96 -38.35
CA SER A 334 83.17 35.27 -39.02
C SER A 334 81.78 35.48 -39.64
N ASN A 335 81.38 36.74 -39.81
CA ASN A 335 80.62 37.29 -40.94
C ASN A 335 79.60 36.37 -41.66
N HIS A 336 78.30 36.70 -41.62
CA HIS A 336 77.72 37.66 -42.57
C HIS A 336 76.32 38.10 -42.18
#